data_AF-A0A5Y3N3A7-F1
#
_entry.id   AF-A0A5Y3N3A7-F1
#
_cell.length_a   1.000
_cell.length_b   1.000
_cell.length_c   1.000
_cell.angle_alpha   90.00
_cell.angle_beta   90.00
_cell.angle_gamma   90.00
#
_symmetry.space_group_name_H-M   'P 1'
#
loop_
_entity.id
_entity.type
_entity.pdbx_description
1 polymer ?
#
loop_
_entity_poly.entity_id
_entity_poly.type
_entity_poly.pdbx_seq_one_letter_code
_entity_poly.pdbx_strand_id
1 'polypeptide(L)' 'MRLFGYARVSTSQQSLDIQIGVLRDAGVKANRIFTDKASGISTDRE' A
#
# COMPACT_ATOMS: atom_id res chain seq x y z
N MET A 1 3.05 5.01 -21.29
CA MET A 1 2.23 4.29 -20.29
C MET A 1 2.56 4.83 -18.90
N ARG A 2 1.56 5.20 -18.07
CA ARG A 2 1.81 5.63 -16.68
C ARG A 2 1.45 4.50 -15.73
N LEU A 3 2.44 3.94 -15.04
CA LEU A 3 2.26 2.89 -14.04
C LEU A 3 1.96 3.51 -12.67
N PHE A 4 0.97 2.97 -11.98
CA PHE A 4 0.55 3.31 -10.62
C PHE A 4 0.56 2.04 -9.79
N GLY A 5 0.94 2.16 -8.52
CA GLY A 5 1.01 1.04 -7.59
C GLY A 5 0.03 1.24 -6.45
N TYR A 6 -0.65 0.18 -6.05
CA TYR A 6 -1.53 0.19 -4.91
C TYR A 6 -1.19 -0.96 -3.99
N ALA A 7 -0.99 -0.66 -2.71
CA ALA A 7 -0.69 -1.63 -1.67
C ALA A 7 -1.71 -1.47 -0.54
N ARG A 8 -2.24 -2.58 -0.03
CA ARG A 8 -3.22 -2.59 1.06
C ARG A 8 -2.88 -3.64 2.08
N VAL A 9 -2.95 -3.26 3.36
CA VAL A 9 -2.77 -4.18 4.49
C VAL A 9 -3.93 -4.08 5.47
N SER A 10 -4.47 -5.24 5.87
CA SER A 10 -5.65 -5.31 6.76
C SER A 10 -5.31 -5.56 8.23
N THR A 11 -4.06 -5.85 8.56
CA THR A 11 -3.63 -6.08 9.94
C THR A 11 -2.25 -5.45 10.16
N SER A 12 -1.97 -4.97 11.38
CA SER A 12 -0.65 -4.42 11.74
C SER A 12 0.50 -5.42 11.59
N GLN A 13 0.19 -6.73 11.49
CA GLN A 13 1.18 -7.78 11.27
C GLN A 13 1.54 -7.98 9.79
N GLN A 14 0.73 -7.45 8.86
CA GLN A 14 1.01 -7.55 7.43
C GLN A 14 2.06 -6.51 7.03
N SER A 15 3.17 -6.99 6.48
CA SER A 15 4.29 -6.14 6.08
C SER A 15 3.95 -5.38 4.78
N LEU A 16 3.43 -4.16 4.94
CA LEU A 16 3.21 -3.19 3.85
C LEU A 16 4.50 -2.95 3.05
N ASP A 17 5.65 -2.99 3.72
CA ASP A 17 6.97 -2.87 3.13
C ASP A 17 7.24 -3.87 2.00
N ILE A 18 6.76 -5.12 2.13
CA ILE A 18 6.95 -6.15 1.11
C ILE A 18 6.17 -5.76 -0.16
N GLN A 19 4.92 -5.30 -0.02
CA GLN A 19 4.12 -4.86 -1.17
C GLN A 19 4.72 -3.63 -1.84
N ILE A 20 5.22 -2.66 -1.05
CA ILE A 20 5.90 -1.48 -1.59
C ILE A 20 7.18 -1.87 -2.34
N GLY A 21 7.95 -2.84 -1.81
CA GLY A 21 9.14 -3.38 -2.45
C GLY A 21 8.83 -3.97 -3.83
N VAL A 22 7.79 -4.80 -3.92
CA VAL A 22 7.33 -5.41 -5.19
C VAL A 22 6.86 -4.34 -6.18
N LEU A 23 6.15 -3.31 -5.73
CA LEU A 23 5.70 -2.22 -6.61
C LEU A 23 6.88 -1.39 -7.13
N ARG A 24 7.90 -1.16 -6.30
CA ARG A 24 9.13 -0.49 -6.72
C ARG A 24 9.92 -1.33 -7.73
N ASP A 25 10.02 -2.65 -7.50
CA ASP A 25 10.67 -3.59 -8.42
C ASP A 25 9.96 -3.67 -9.78
N ALA A 26 8.62 -3.60 -9.76
CA ALA A 26 7.80 -3.46 -10.97
C ALA A 26 7.96 -2.11 -11.70
N GLY A 27 8.79 -1.19 -11.20
CA GLY A 27 9.08 0.10 -11.83
C GLY A 27 8.08 1.21 -11.49
N VAL A 28 7.24 1.03 -10.46
CA VAL A 28 6.35 2.08 -9.99
C VAL A 28 7.14 3.14 -9.23
N LYS A 29 6.99 4.40 -9.62
CA LYS A 29 7.57 5.53 -8.90
C LYS A 29 6.90 5.69 -7.53
N ALA A 30 7.69 5.95 -6.48
CA ALA A 30 7.18 6.17 -5.12
C ALA A 30 6.08 7.25 -5.04
N ASN A 31 6.18 8.33 -5.82
CA ASN A 31 5.13 9.36 -5.95
C ASN A 31 3.79 8.89 -6.54
N ARG A 32 3.69 7.61 -6.92
CA ARG A 32 2.52 6.96 -7.51
C ARG A 32 2.15 5.66 -6.80
N ILE A 33 2.75 5.40 -5.64
CA ILE A 33 2.42 4.27 -4.79
C ILE A 33 1.43 4.78 -3.75
N PHE A 34 0.22 4.26 -3.79
CA PHE A 34 -0.83 4.55 -2.83
C PHE A 34 -0.94 3.37 -1.86
N THR A 35 -1.00 3.68 -0.57
CA THR A 35 -1.07 2.67 0.49
C THR A 35 -2.37 2.83 1.27
N ASP A 36 -3.06 1.73 1.52
CA ASP A 36 -4.25 1.67 2.37
C ASP A 36 -4.01 0.75 3.56
N LYS A 37 -4.20 1.28 4.78
CA LYS A 37 -4.04 0.52 6.02
C LYS A 37 -5.40 0.31 6.66
N ALA A 38 -6.12 -0.71 6.22
CA ALA A 38 -7.38 -1.13 6.81
C ALA A 38 -7.14 -1.98 8.07
N SER A 39 -6.49 -1.41 9.09
CA SER A 39 -6.35 -2.10 10.38
C SER A 39 -7.74 -2.34 10.94
N GLY A 40 -8.17 -3.60 11.04
CA GLY A 40 -9.46 -3.95 11.63
C GLY A 40 -9.59 -3.46 13.06
N ILE A 41 -10.09 -2.22 13.23
CA ILE A 41 -11.14 -1.79 14.18
C ILE A 41 -11.48 -0.30 14.03
N SER A 42 -10.69 0.51 13.32
CA SER A 42 -11.01 1.94 13.12
C SER A 42 -11.84 2.16 11.87
N THR A 43 -13.13 1.87 12.01
CA THR A 43 -14.20 2.58 11.32
C THR A 43 -14.28 3.99 11.90
N ASP A 44 -13.21 4.78 11.82
CA ASP A 44 -13.27 6.20 12.18
C ASP A 44 -13.46 6.98 10.89
N ARG A 45 -14.73 7.07 10.51
CA ARG A 45 -15.20 8.10 9.60
C ARG A 45 -15.61 9.27 10.46
N GLU A 46 -14.79 10.31 10.50
CA GLU A 46 -15.19 11.67 10.89
C GLU A 46 -14.81 12.63 9.75
#